data_AF-R7IKW1-F1
#
_entry.id   AF-R7IKW1-F1
#
_cell.length_a   1.000
_cell.length_b   1.000
_cell.length_c   1.000
_cell.angle_alpha   90.00
_cell.angle_beta   90.00
_cell.angle_gamma   90.00
#
_symmetry.space_group_name_H-M   'P 1'
#
loop_
_entity.id
_entity.type
_entity.pdbx_description
1 polymer ?
#
loop_
_entity_poly.entity_id
_entity_poly.type
_entity_poly.pdbx_seq_one_letter_code
_entity_poly.pdbx_strand_id
1 'polypeptide(L)'
;MVANKQAGVSRRALLAASAAGLGLLSLPAWAQLDIEITGVGSQLFPISVPAFSGTASAPGSLSSVIAADLVRSGKFRQVGSTAEVSYAQVLNPDPLAFRSENSNAAVIGSIAPKGAGRWEISCKLLDVVSGKLLDNFVSTSTTGNLRMAAHQIADRIYFRLTGTPGCFASRIAYVQNRGGVYELVIADSDGENPRVALRSREPIISPTWAPNGTSLAYVSFESRKPVVYIHELMSGHRRVVANFPGNNSAPAFSPDGSRLAVALSRDGGTQIYLMSTRGGSATRFTTGAGINTEPVFSPDGAWIYFTSDRGGNPQIYRKPVSGGKASRVTFSVGYAVSPALSPDGKKLAYIARSRGGFQVNVLDLASGSNMAVTKTSGDESPSFSPNGELIVYATVSGRQGVLAMASADGSMSSRLRSCGGSIREPAWGPLIR
;
A
#
# COMPACT_ATOMS: atom_id res chain seq x y z
N MET A 1 -69.50 -0.64 -29.00
CA MET A 1 -70.66 0.14 -28.52
C MET A 1 -70.68 0.04 -27.00
N VAL A 2 -70.41 1.15 -26.30
CA VAL A 2 -70.76 1.49 -24.89
C VAL A 2 -70.48 0.40 -23.80
N ALA A 3 -69.38 0.43 -23.03
CA ALA A 3 -69.06 1.26 -21.85
C ALA A 3 -69.91 1.01 -20.57
N ASN A 4 -69.28 0.47 -19.51
CA ASN A 4 -69.36 0.80 -18.05
C ASN A 4 -68.97 -0.46 -17.24
N LYS A 5 -67.87 -0.55 -16.47
CA LYS A 5 -67.26 0.25 -15.39
C LYS A 5 -68.06 0.23 -14.07
N GLN A 6 -67.29 -0.09 -13.02
CA GLN A 6 -67.45 0.12 -11.56
C GLN A 6 -67.89 -1.13 -10.76
N ALA A 7 -67.00 -1.80 -10.02
CA ALA A 7 -66.19 -1.41 -8.85
C ALA A 7 -66.99 -1.36 -7.53
N GLY A 8 -66.67 -2.29 -6.62
CA GLY A 8 -67.11 -2.30 -5.23
C GLY A 8 -66.01 -2.91 -4.36
N VAL A 9 -65.54 -2.15 -3.37
CA VAL A 9 -64.37 -2.43 -2.52
C VAL A 9 -64.78 -3.10 -1.20
N SER A 10 -64.01 -4.12 -0.84
CA SER A 10 -63.68 -4.67 0.49
C SER A 10 -64.76 -5.25 1.42
N ARG A 11 -64.46 -6.43 1.98
CA ARG A 11 -64.54 -6.72 3.43
C ARG A 11 -63.78 -8.02 3.78
N ARG A 12 -62.73 -7.84 4.58
CA ARG A 12 -62.23 -8.67 5.71
C ARG A 12 -62.31 -10.20 5.67
N ALA A 13 -61.14 -10.81 5.88
CA ALA A 13 -60.79 -12.04 6.64
C ALA A 13 -59.62 -12.71 5.88
N LEU A 14 -58.51 -13.16 6.45
CA LEU A 14 -58.33 -13.97 7.65
C LEU A 14 -56.80 -14.18 7.89
N LEU A 15 -56.46 -14.54 9.12
CA LEU A 15 -55.24 -15.23 9.59
C LEU A 15 -54.08 -14.40 10.14
N ALA A 16 -54.09 -14.36 11.48
CA ALA A 16 -52.97 -14.11 12.34
C ALA A 16 -52.03 -15.33 12.44
N ALA A 17 -50.80 -15.03 12.86
CA ALA A 17 -49.84 -15.87 13.58
C ALA A 17 -49.03 -16.91 12.79
N SER A 18 -47.78 -16.56 12.47
CA SER A 18 -46.60 -17.38 12.82
C SER A 18 -45.36 -16.47 12.90
N ALA A 19 -45.04 -16.02 14.11
CA ALA A 19 -43.71 -15.52 14.42
C ALA A 19 -42.83 -16.73 14.78
N ALA A 20 -41.90 -17.08 13.89
CA ALA A 20 -40.79 -17.97 14.19
C ALA A 20 -39.51 -17.28 13.74
N GLY A 21 -38.60 -17.05 14.68
CA GLY A 21 -37.45 -16.17 14.57
C GLY A 21 -36.54 -16.45 13.38
N LEU A 22 -36.42 -15.47 12.50
CA LEU A 22 -35.25 -15.30 11.64
C LEU A 22 -34.10 -14.79 12.51
N GLY A 23 -33.46 -15.72 13.22
CA GLY A 23 -32.12 -15.49 13.73
C GLY A 23 -31.22 -15.21 12.54
N LEU A 24 -30.79 -13.96 12.40
CA LEU A 24 -29.69 -13.56 11.52
C LEU A 24 -28.42 -14.25 12.04
N LEU A 25 -28.19 -15.48 11.60
CA LEU A 25 -26.89 -16.13 11.68
C LEU A 25 -25.96 -15.32 10.79
N SER A 26 -25.27 -14.36 11.40
CA SER A 26 -24.11 -13.70 10.82
C SER A 26 -23.01 -14.76 10.77
N LEU A 27 -22.94 -15.48 9.66
CA LEU A 27 -21.76 -16.30 9.36
C LEU A 27 -20.56 -15.35 9.36
N PRO A 28 -19.48 -15.66 10.09
CA PRO A 28 -18.26 -14.90 9.95
C PRO A 28 -17.83 -15.02 8.49
N ALA A 29 -17.68 -13.89 7.80
CA ALA A 29 -17.06 -13.86 6.50
C ALA A 29 -15.55 -14.02 6.71
N TRP A 30 -15.07 -15.26 6.64
CA TRP A 30 -13.64 -15.55 6.56
C TRP A 30 -13.16 -15.14 5.17
N ALA A 31 -12.91 -13.84 4.97
CA ALA A 31 -12.33 -13.37 3.73
C ALA A 31 -10.86 -13.85 3.66
N GLN A 32 -10.57 -14.73 2.72
CA GLN A 32 -9.24 -15.28 2.50
C GLN A 32 -8.43 -14.29 1.67
N LEU A 33 -7.23 -13.93 2.14
CA LEU A 33 -6.23 -13.24 1.33
C LEU A 33 -5.66 -14.29 0.36
N ASP A 34 -5.96 -14.17 -0.93
CA ASP A 34 -5.37 -15.04 -1.95
C ASP A 34 -3.95 -14.54 -2.25
N ILE A 35 -2.98 -15.12 -1.54
CA ILE A 35 -1.56 -14.98 -1.87
C ILE A 35 -1.25 -16.01 -2.95
N GLU A 36 -0.96 -15.56 -4.16
CA GLU A 36 -0.43 -16.42 -5.22
C GLU A 36 1.10 -16.40 -5.11
N ILE A 37 1.67 -17.50 -4.62
CA ILE A 37 3.12 -17.70 -4.64
C ILE A 37 3.48 -18.20 -6.03
N THR A 38 4.23 -17.39 -6.77
CA THR A 38 4.57 -17.67 -8.17
C THR A 38 6.07 -17.77 -8.30
N GLY A 39 6.65 -18.81 -7.71
CA GLY A 39 8.07 -19.07 -7.77
C GLY A 39 8.38 -20.55 -7.55
N VAL A 40 9.22 -21.11 -8.41
CA VAL A 40 9.81 -22.44 -8.20
C VAL A 40 10.94 -22.24 -7.18
N GLY A 41 10.77 -22.74 -5.96
CA GLY A 41 11.89 -22.93 -5.01
C GLY A 41 12.01 -22.00 -3.79
N SER A 42 11.05 -21.12 -3.48
CA SER A 42 11.10 -20.36 -2.21
C SER A 42 10.66 -21.24 -1.03
N GLN A 43 11.62 -21.79 -0.27
CA GLN A 43 11.29 -22.36 1.05
C GLN A 43 10.91 -21.21 2.01
N LEU A 44 9.60 -21.00 2.18
CA LEU A 44 9.09 -20.06 3.17
C LEU A 44 9.48 -20.51 4.59
N PHE A 45 9.95 -19.60 5.42
CA PHE A 45 10.35 -19.90 6.78
C PHE A 45 9.11 -20.24 7.66
N PRO A 46 9.02 -21.47 8.22
CA PRO A 46 7.87 -21.87 9.03
C PRO A 46 7.85 -21.11 10.36
N ILE A 47 6.72 -20.46 10.67
CA ILE A 47 6.57 -19.70 11.91
C ILE A 47 5.21 -19.96 12.56
N SER A 48 5.20 -20.20 13.87
CA SER A 48 3.98 -20.31 14.67
C SER A 48 3.66 -18.96 15.29
N VAL A 49 2.42 -18.50 15.13
CA VAL A 49 1.91 -17.27 15.75
C VAL A 49 0.53 -17.57 16.36
N PRO A 50 0.46 -18.32 17.47
CA PRO A 50 -0.81 -18.60 18.14
C PRO A 50 -1.46 -17.32 18.65
N ALA A 51 -2.77 -17.38 18.93
CA ALA A 51 -3.47 -16.28 19.58
C ALA A 51 -2.82 -15.98 20.95
N PHE A 52 -2.55 -14.70 21.23
CA PHE A 52 -1.92 -14.29 22.49
C PHE A 52 -2.84 -14.58 23.67
N SER A 53 -2.24 -14.93 24.81
CA SER A 53 -2.98 -15.12 26.05
C SER A 53 -3.71 -13.82 26.45
N GLY A 54 -4.98 -13.90 26.79
CA GLY A 54 -5.84 -12.76 27.10
C GLY A 54 -6.45 -12.09 25.86
N THR A 55 -6.27 -12.63 24.65
CA THR A 55 -6.77 -12.00 23.41
C THR A 55 -8.28 -11.79 23.41
N ALA A 56 -9.05 -12.64 24.09
CA ALA A 56 -10.52 -12.51 24.15
C ALA A 56 -11.00 -11.21 24.82
N SER A 57 -10.14 -10.58 25.63
CA SER A 57 -10.44 -9.27 26.25
C SER A 57 -10.18 -8.11 25.30
N ALA A 58 -9.30 -8.26 24.31
CA ALA A 58 -8.88 -7.20 23.42
C ALA A 58 -9.75 -7.12 22.16
N PRO A 59 -9.96 -5.92 21.59
CA PRO A 59 -10.64 -5.80 20.31
C PRO A 59 -9.74 -6.26 19.16
N GLY A 60 -10.22 -7.23 18.39
CA GLY A 60 -9.47 -7.85 17.29
C GLY A 60 -8.41 -8.85 17.79
N SER A 61 -7.61 -9.39 16.87
CA SER A 61 -6.54 -10.33 17.18
C SER A 61 -5.20 -9.76 16.74
N LEU A 62 -4.29 -9.52 17.70
CA LEU A 62 -2.94 -9.05 17.39
C LEU A 62 -2.16 -10.13 16.64
N SER A 63 -2.26 -11.38 17.10
CA SER A 63 -1.57 -12.52 16.49
C SER A 63 -1.95 -12.71 15.03
N SER A 64 -3.22 -12.53 14.66
CA SER A 64 -3.63 -12.69 13.27
C SER A 64 -3.04 -11.61 12.37
N VAL A 65 -2.93 -10.37 12.85
CA VAL A 65 -2.28 -9.27 12.13
C VAL A 65 -0.79 -9.55 11.96
N ILE A 66 -0.10 -9.93 13.05
CA ILE A 66 1.32 -10.29 13.02
C ILE A 66 1.59 -11.41 12.03
N ALA A 67 0.79 -12.49 12.10
CA ALA A 67 0.93 -13.62 11.19
C ALA A 67 0.68 -13.22 9.73
N ALA A 68 -0.38 -12.45 9.48
CA ALA A 68 -0.73 -11.98 8.13
C ALA A 68 0.36 -11.09 7.53
N ASP A 69 1.00 -10.24 8.32
CA ASP A 69 2.13 -9.41 7.89
C ASP A 69 3.34 -10.24 7.47
N LEU A 70 3.75 -11.16 8.35
CA LEU A 70 4.90 -12.03 8.09
C LEU A 70 4.66 -12.90 6.86
N VAL A 71 3.47 -13.49 6.71
CA VAL A 71 3.13 -14.28 5.52
C VAL A 71 3.09 -13.40 4.25
N ARG A 72 2.50 -12.20 4.33
CA ARG A 72 2.42 -11.27 3.20
C ARG A 72 3.78 -10.72 2.76
N SER A 73 4.83 -10.83 3.57
CA SER A 73 6.20 -10.54 3.11
C SER A 73 6.72 -11.52 2.06
N GLY A 74 6.10 -12.69 1.92
CA GLY A 74 6.59 -13.76 1.05
C GLY A 74 7.84 -14.47 1.58
N LYS A 75 8.25 -14.21 2.83
CA LYS A 75 9.38 -14.90 3.50
C LYS A 75 8.95 -15.99 4.47
N PHE A 76 7.71 -15.92 4.96
CA PHE A 76 7.21 -16.80 6.01
C PHE A 76 5.98 -17.58 5.58
N ARG A 77 5.78 -18.76 6.19
CA ARG A 77 4.51 -19.48 6.15
C ARG A 77 4.06 -19.75 7.58
N GLN A 78 2.80 -19.48 7.88
CA GLN A 78 2.24 -19.80 9.19
C GLN A 78 2.04 -21.31 9.32
N VAL A 79 2.45 -21.88 10.45
CA VAL A 79 2.25 -23.30 10.80
C VAL A 79 1.75 -23.42 12.23
N GLY A 80 1.27 -24.62 12.58
CA GLY A 80 0.82 -24.93 13.94
C GLY A 80 -0.54 -24.37 14.32
N SER A 81 -0.88 -24.50 15.61
CA SER A 81 -2.16 -24.08 16.15
C SER A 81 -2.30 -22.56 16.18
N THR A 82 -3.48 -22.06 15.78
CA THR A 82 -3.87 -20.66 15.94
C THR A 82 -4.67 -20.42 17.23
N ALA A 83 -4.89 -21.46 18.03
CA ALA A 83 -5.58 -21.37 19.31
C ALA A 83 -4.81 -20.47 20.30
N GLU A 84 -5.51 -20.01 21.32
CA GLU A 84 -4.92 -19.17 22.36
C GLU A 84 -3.85 -19.94 23.13
N VAL A 85 -2.66 -19.35 23.23
CA VAL A 85 -1.56 -19.90 24.02
C VAL A 85 -1.84 -19.72 25.51
N SER A 86 -1.52 -20.72 26.32
CA SER A 86 -1.67 -20.62 27.78
C SER A 86 -0.69 -19.59 28.36
N TYR A 87 -1.08 -18.89 29.42
CA TYR A 87 -0.19 -17.96 30.09
C TYR A 87 1.08 -18.65 30.65
N ALA A 88 0.96 -19.92 31.06
CA ALA A 88 2.10 -20.73 31.50
C ALA A 88 3.14 -20.91 30.38
N GLN A 89 2.69 -21.18 29.16
CA GLN A 89 3.56 -21.28 27.98
C GLN A 89 4.18 -19.92 27.61
N VAL A 90 3.51 -18.80 27.88
CA VAL A 90 4.10 -17.46 27.71
C VAL A 90 5.22 -17.23 28.73
N LEU A 91 5.03 -17.62 29.99
CA LEU A 91 6.05 -17.47 31.04
C LEU A 91 7.25 -18.38 30.80
N ASN A 92 6.99 -19.67 30.55
CA ASN A 92 7.99 -20.72 30.33
C ASN A 92 7.74 -21.39 28.97
N PRO A 93 8.28 -20.82 27.89
CA PRO A 93 8.07 -21.35 26.55
C PRO A 93 8.71 -22.73 26.38
N ASP A 94 7.93 -23.70 25.92
CA ASP A 94 8.43 -25.02 25.51
C ASP A 94 8.62 -25.05 23.98
N PRO A 95 9.87 -25.08 23.46
CA PRO A 95 10.15 -25.20 22.04
C PRO A 95 9.64 -26.52 21.44
N LEU A 96 9.55 -27.62 22.21
CA LEU A 96 9.14 -28.92 21.68
C LEU A 96 7.70 -28.90 21.17
N ALA A 97 6.80 -28.20 21.87
CA ALA A 97 5.42 -28.01 21.44
C ALA A 97 5.31 -27.41 20.02
N PHE A 98 6.14 -26.42 19.70
CA PHE A 98 6.15 -25.79 18.37
C PHE A 98 6.92 -26.63 17.34
N ARG A 99 7.93 -27.39 17.79
CA ARG A 99 8.66 -28.29 16.90
C ARG A 99 7.77 -29.41 16.37
N SER A 100 6.87 -29.95 17.21
CA SER A 100 5.86 -30.93 16.77
C SER A 100 4.88 -30.38 15.73
N GLU A 101 4.80 -29.05 15.59
CA GLU A 101 3.97 -28.36 14.60
C GLU A 101 4.75 -27.97 13.32
N ASN A 102 5.98 -28.49 13.15
CA ASN A 102 6.90 -28.15 12.05
C ASN A 102 7.29 -26.66 11.99
N SER A 103 7.39 -26.02 13.15
CA SER A 103 7.78 -24.62 13.27
C SER A 103 9.29 -24.45 13.44
N ASN A 104 9.86 -23.43 12.78
CA ASN A 104 11.26 -23.04 12.97
C ASN A 104 11.40 -21.86 13.93
N ALA A 105 10.39 -21.00 14.04
CA ALA A 105 10.29 -19.95 15.05
C ALA A 105 8.88 -19.85 15.61
N ALA A 106 8.74 -19.38 16.85
CA ALA A 106 7.43 -19.14 17.45
C ALA A 106 7.35 -17.73 18.05
N VAL A 107 6.22 -17.07 17.80
CA VAL A 107 5.86 -15.77 18.38
C VAL A 107 4.73 -16.01 19.37
N ILE A 108 5.03 -15.89 20.65
CA ILE A 108 4.06 -16.08 21.72
C ILE A 108 4.00 -14.82 22.57
N GLY A 109 2.86 -14.60 23.22
CA GLY A 109 2.68 -13.39 23.98
C GLY A 109 1.39 -13.37 24.78
N SER A 110 1.21 -12.27 25.49
CA SER A 110 -0.02 -11.98 26.24
C SER A 110 -0.44 -10.54 26.00
N ILE A 111 -1.75 -10.29 26.06
CA ILE A 111 -2.33 -8.95 26.04
C ILE A 111 -3.24 -8.79 27.25
N ALA A 112 -3.05 -7.70 28.00
CA ALA A 112 -3.80 -7.43 29.23
C ALA A 112 -4.23 -5.96 29.32
N PRO A 113 -5.44 -5.66 29.84
CA PRO A 113 -5.88 -4.29 30.03
C PRO A 113 -5.10 -3.61 31.17
N LYS A 114 -4.74 -2.33 31.00
CA LYS A 114 -4.10 -1.47 32.03
C LYS A 114 -5.03 -0.35 32.53
N GLY A 115 -6.31 -0.41 32.17
CA GLY A 115 -7.29 0.65 32.44
C GLY A 115 -7.23 1.82 31.45
N ALA A 116 -8.31 2.61 31.40
CA ALA A 116 -8.46 3.78 30.51
C ALA A 116 -8.21 3.48 29.02
N GLY A 117 -8.64 2.31 28.53
CA GLY A 117 -8.48 1.91 27.12
C GLY A 117 -7.03 1.63 26.71
N ARG A 118 -6.13 1.43 27.67
CA ARG A 118 -4.73 1.04 27.43
C ARG A 118 -4.53 -0.46 27.63
N TRP A 119 -3.59 -1.00 26.89
CA TRP A 119 -3.25 -2.40 26.84
C TRP A 119 -1.74 -2.57 26.98
N GLU A 120 -1.32 -3.56 27.75
CA GLU A 120 0.05 -4.06 27.76
C GLU A 120 0.13 -5.31 26.91
N ILE A 121 1.13 -5.36 26.04
CA ILE A 121 1.40 -6.45 25.11
C ILE A 121 2.79 -6.97 25.44
N SER A 122 2.87 -8.20 25.93
CA SER A 122 4.13 -8.92 26.13
C SER A 122 4.33 -9.89 24.97
N CYS A 123 5.54 -9.94 24.41
CA CYS A 123 5.85 -10.79 23.27
C CYS A 123 7.24 -11.40 23.40
N LYS A 124 7.35 -12.67 23.02
CA LYS A 124 8.57 -13.46 22.96
C LYS A 124 8.71 -14.07 21.57
N LEU A 125 9.91 -13.96 21.01
CA LEU A 125 10.30 -14.63 19.77
C LEU A 125 11.28 -15.75 20.10
N LEU A 126 10.91 -16.98 19.75
CA LEU A 126 11.72 -18.17 19.95
C LEU A 126 12.30 -18.68 18.64
N ASP A 127 13.55 -19.12 18.70
CA ASP A 127 14.09 -20.09 17.77
C ASP A 127 13.70 -21.49 18.28
N VAL A 128 12.82 -22.16 17.54
CA VAL A 128 12.27 -23.47 17.91
C VAL A 128 13.30 -24.58 17.71
N VAL A 129 14.28 -24.39 16.81
CA VAL A 129 15.30 -25.37 16.50
C VAL A 129 16.36 -25.39 17.60
N SER A 130 16.90 -24.23 17.98
CA SER A 130 17.90 -24.15 19.06
C SER A 130 17.29 -24.08 20.46
N GLY A 131 15.99 -23.77 20.56
CA GLY A 131 15.30 -23.52 21.84
C GLY A 131 15.65 -22.18 22.47
N LYS A 132 16.39 -21.31 21.76
CA LYS A 132 16.82 -20.01 22.27
C LYS A 132 15.72 -18.96 22.16
N LEU A 133 15.61 -18.12 23.19
CA LEU A 133 14.83 -16.89 23.13
C LEU A 133 15.59 -15.84 22.32
N LEU A 134 15.09 -15.51 21.13
CA LEU A 134 15.69 -14.51 20.24
C LEU A 134 15.32 -13.09 20.64
N ASP A 135 14.11 -12.88 21.19
CA ASP A 135 13.65 -11.58 21.67
C ASP A 135 12.60 -11.73 22.77
N ASN A 136 12.51 -10.73 23.66
CA ASN A 136 11.53 -10.63 24.73
C ASN A 136 11.27 -9.17 25.03
N PHE A 137 10.04 -8.71 24.85
CA PHE A 137 9.71 -7.31 25.01
C PHE A 137 8.27 -7.08 25.41
N VAL A 138 8.05 -5.91 26.02
CA VAL A 138 6.74 -5.43 26.41
C VAL A 138 6.51 -4.07 25.73
N SER A 139 5.29 -3.86 25.27
CA SER A 139 4.84 -2.59 24.71
C SER A 139 3.48 -2.22 25.29
N THR A 140 3.15 -0.93 25.26
CA THR A 140 1.83 -0.44 25.64
C THR A 140 1.18 0.26 24.46
N SER A 141 -0.11 0.03 24.25
CA SER A 141 -0.87 0.70 23.20
C SER A 141 -2.28 1.07 23.69
N THR A 142 -2.96 1.94 22.95
CA THR A 142 -4.37 2.27 23.17
C THR A 142 -5.25 1.37 22.30
N THR A 143 -6.50 1.18 22.68
CA THR A 143 -7.48 0.41 21.89
C THR A 143 -7.47 0.79 20.40
N GLY A 144 -7.44 2.09 20.07
CA GLY A 144 -7.45 2.56 18.69
C GLY A 144 -6.15 2.30 17.90
N ASN A 145 -5.05 1.97 18.58
CA ASN A 145 -3.73 1.76 17.98
C ASN A 145 -3.24 0.30 18.12
N LEU A 146 -4.09 -0.63 18.60
CA LEU A 146 -3.69 -2.03 18.77
C LEU A 146 -3.27 -2.69 17.46
N ARG A 147 -3.96 -2.40 16.35
CA ARG A 147 -3.59 -2.93 15.03
C ARG A 147 -2.22 -2.40 14.59
N MET A 148 -1.97 -1.10 14.71
CA MET A 148 -0.67 -0.52 14.40
C MET A 148 0.44 -1.09 15.29
N ALA A 149 0.15 -1.34 16.56
CA ALA A 149 1.09 -2.02 17.46
C ALA A 149 1.41 -3.45 16.99
N ALA A 150 0.42 -4.18 16.44
CA ALA A 150 0.65 -5.49 15.85
C ALA A 150 1.58 -5.42 14.62
N HIS A 151 1.39 -4.42 13.74
CA HIS A 151 2.31 -4.18 12.62
C HIS A 151 3.75 -3.87 13.08
N GLN A 152 3.91 -3.05 14.14
CA GLN A 152 5.22 -2.75 14.71
C GLN A 152 5.89 -3.99 15.34
N ILE A 153 5.09 -4.86 15.97
CA ILE A 153 5.56 -6.14 16.49
C ILE A 153 6.03 -7.03 15.34
N ALA A 154 5.27 -7.11 14.24
CA ALA A 154 5.65 -7.85 13.05
C ALA A 154 6.95 -7.31 12.44
N ASP A 155 7.13 -5.98 12.37
CA ASP A 155 8.38 -5.36 11.87
C ASP A 155 9.59 -5.76 12.71
N ARG A 156 9.43 -5.79 14.05
CA ARG A 156 10.48 -6.21 14.98
C ARG A 156 10.82 -7.69 14.81
N ILE A 157 9.82 -8.56 14.71
CA ILE A 157 10.01 -10.00 14.48
C ILE A 157 10.69 -10.23 13.14
N TYR A 158 10.23 -9.57 12.09
CA TYR A 158 10.80 -9.62 10.75
C TYR A 158 12.28 -9.26 10.78
N PHE A 159 12.64 -8.11 11.36
CA PHE A 159 14.02 -7.69 11.49
C PHE A 159 14.88 -8.69 12.26
N ARG A 160 14.35 -9.27 13.35
CA ARG A 160 15.10 -10.26 14.16
C ARG A 160 15.38 -11.56 13.42
N LEU A 161 14.52 -11.94 12.48
CA LEU A 161 14.65 -13.18 11.70
C LEU A 161 15.39 -12.99 10.38
N THR A 162 15.28 -11.81 9.75
CA THR A 162 15.82 -11.57 8.40
C THR A 162 17.02 -10.62 8.36
N GLY A 163 17.20 -9.79 9.40
CA GLY A 163 18.17 -8.69 9.39
C GLY A 163 17.75 -7.47 8.56
N THR A 164 16.59 -7.52 7.89
CA THR A 164 16.06 -6.42 7.07
C THR A 164 14.94 -5.70 7.84
N PRO A 165 14.87 -4.36 7.83
CA PRO A 165 13.74 -3.65 8.41
C PRO A 165 12.40 -4.09 7.80
N GLY A 166 11.39 -4.29 8.64
CA GLY A 166 10.03 -4.53 8.15
C GLY A 166 9.40 -3.27 7.54
N CYS A 167 8.26 -3.44 6.88
CA CYS A 167 7.50 -2.34 6.26
C CYS A 167 6.01 -2.32 6.68
N PHE A 168 5.60 -3.13 7.65
CA PHE A 168 4.20 -3.34 7.97
C PHE A 168 3.60 -2.16 8.72
N ALA A 169 4.35 -1.51 9.61
CA ALA A 169 3.95 -0.28 10.31
C ALA A 169 4.12 0.96 9.42
N SER A 170 3.54 0.89 8.23
CA SER A 170 3.46 1.97 7.25
C SER A 170 2.03 2.09 6.74
N ARG A 171 1.81 3.04 5.84
CA ARG A 171 0.50 3.31 5.23
C ARG A 171 0.61 3.36 3.72
N ILE A 172 -0.52 3.10 3.07
CA ILE A 172 -0.70 3.37 1.65
C ILE A 172 -1.72 4.48 1.46
N ALA A 173 -1.51 5.30 0.44
CA ALA A 173 -2.53 6.20 -0.09
C ALA A 173 -3.00 5.66 -1.43
N TYR A 174 -4.27 5.86 -1.78
CA TYR A 174 -4.80 5.52 -3.10
C TYR A 174 -6.03 6.36 -3.42
N VAL A 175 -6.41 6.41 -4.68
CA VAL A 175 -7.65 7.05 -5.12
C VAL A 175 -8.68 5.97 -5.41
N GLN A 176 -9.89 6.11 -4.89
CA GLN A 176 -11.01 5.24 -5.25
C GLN A 176 -12.14 6.05 -5.88
N ASN A 177 -12.79 5.50 -6.91
CA ASN A 177 -14.02 6.03 -7.47
C ASN A 177 -15.20 5.16 -7.04
N ARG A 178 -16.15 5.75 -6.30
CA ARG A 178 -17.37 5.11 -5.86
C ARG A 178 -18.57 5.87 -6.40
N GLY A 179 -19.17 5.35 -7.47
CA GLY A 179 -20.39 5.94 -8.06
C GLY A 179 -20.20 7.38 -8.55
N GLY A 180 -19.03 7.71 -9.10
CA GLY A 180 -18.71 9.05 -9.61
C GLY A 180 -18.14 10.01 -8.57
N VAL A 181 -17.94 9.57 -7.33
CA VAL A 181 -17.22 10.32 -6.29
C VAL A 181 -15.80 9.78 -6.17
N TYR A 182 -14.82 10.66 -6.34
CA TYR A 182 -13.41 10.36 -6.15
C TYR A 182 -13.02 10.62 -4.70
N GLU A 183 -12.37 9.64 -4.08
CA GLU A 183 -11.93 9.71 -2.69
C GLU A 183 -10.42 9.44 -2.62
N LEU A 184 -9.67 10.36 -2.01
CA LEU A 184 -8.29 10.10 -1.58
C LEU A 184 -8.37 9.38 -0.24
N VAL A 185 -7.87 8.14 -0.22
CA VAL A 185 -7.95 7.26 0.95
C VAL A 185 -6.55 6.96 1.46
N ILE A 186 -6.42 6.91 2.79
CA ILE A 186 -5.23 6.43 3.49
C ILE A 186 -5.62 5.20 4.28
N ALA A 187 -4.88 4.12 4.11
CA ALA A 187 -5.07 2.85 4.82
C ALA A 187 -3.75 2.38 5.43
N ASP A 188 -3.81 1.42 6.34
CA ASP A 188 -2.63 0.69 6.80
C ASP A 188 -1.99 -0.06 5.61
N SER A 189 -0.74 -0.52 5.75
CA SER A 189 0.03 -1.10 4.63
C SER A 189 -0.63 -2.30 3.95
N ASP A 190 -1.58 -2.96 4.61
CA ASP A 190 -2.37 -4.09 4.10
C ASP A 190 -3.76 -3.71 3.55
N GLY A 191 -4.07 -2.41 3.49
CA GLY A 191 -5.36 -1.90 3.01
C GLY A 191 -6.46 -1.85 4.06
N GLU A 192 -6.22 -2.29 5.29
CA GLU A 192 -7.19 -2.19 6.39
C GLU A 192 -7.19 -0.80 7.03
N ASN A 193 -8.18 -0.53 7.88
CA ASN A 193 -8.42 0.80 8.49
C ASN A 193 -8.47 1.97 7.47
N PRO A 194 -9.19 1.86 6.33
CA PRO A 194 -9.23 2.93 5.34
C PRO A 194 -9.90 4.19 5.90
N ARG A 195 -9.26 5.35 5.67
CA ARG A 195 -9.76 6.68 6.04
C ARG A 195 -9.77 7.59 4.83
N VAL A 196 -10.92 8.16 4.54
CA VAL A 196 -11.07 9.15 3.47
C VAL A 196 -10.49 10.49 3.93
N ALA A 197 -9.43 10.95 3.29
CA ALA A 197 -8.85 12.27 3.52
C ALA A 197 -9.51 13.37 2.69
N LEU A 198 -9.97 13.05 1.48
CA LEU A 198 -10.62 14.01 0.59
C LEU A 198 -11.72 13.32 -0.21
N ARG A 199 -12.85 14.02 -0.40
CA ARG A 199 -13.93 13.65 -1.33
C ARG A 199 -14.08 14.73 -2.38
N SER A 200 -14.22 14.32 -3.63
CA SER A 200 -14.41 15.21 -4.76
C SER A 200 -15.38 14.60 -5.78
N ARG A 201 -16.16 15.46 -6.45
CA ARG A 201 -16.94 15.06 -7.63
C ARG A 201 -16.13 15.11 -8.92
N GLU A 202 -14.93 15.68 -8.85
CA GLU A 202 -13.95 15.76 -9.94
C GLU A 202 -12.74 14.88 -9.61
N PRO A 203 -11.97 14.42 -10.63
CA PRO A 203 -10.83 13.53 -10.41
C PRO A 203 -9.82 14.06 -9.39
N ILE A 204 -9.26 13.13 -8.62
CA ILE A 204 -8.03 13.30 -7.83
C ILE A 204 -7.04 12.33 -8.44
N ILE A 205 -5.82 12.78 -8.74
CA ILE A 205 -4.80 11.91 -9.32
C ILE A 205 -3.40 12.13 -8.74
N SER A 206 -2.54 11.15 -8.96
CA SER A 206 -1.11 11.12 -8.67
C SER A 206 -0.77 11.48 -7.22
N PRO A 207 -1.34 10.81 -6.21
CA PRO A 207 -0.95 11.04 -4.83
C PRO A 207 0.50 10.60 -4.60
N THR A 208 1.27 11.39 -3.83
CA THR A 208 2.61 11.03 -3.38
C THR A 208 2.82 11.47 -1.94
N TRP A 209 3.50 10.65 -1.15
CA TRP A 209 3.86 10.97 0.23
C TRP A 209 5.01 11.97 0.29
N ALA A 210 4.92 12.89 1.24
CA ALA A 210 6.09 13.61 1.71
C ALA A 210 7.03 12.63 2.45
N PRO A 211 8.37 12.83 2.40
CA PRO A 211 9.32 11.92 3.03
C PRO A 211 9.14 11.73 4.54
N ASN A 212 8.51 12.71 5.20
CA ASN A 212 8.21 12.68 6.63
C ASN A 212 6.89 11.94 6.97
N GLY A 213 6.11 11.52 5.98
CA GLY A 213 4.85 10.79 6.18
C GLY A 213 3.68 11.61 6.73
N THR A 214 3.81 12.94 6.89
CA THR A 214 2.75 13.76 7.50
C THR A 214 1.84 14.45 6.49
N SER A 215 2.21 14.42 5.20
CA SER A 215 1.50 15.10 4.13
C SER A 215 1.49 14.28 2.83
N LEU A 216 0.48 14.54 1.99
CA LEU A 216 0.39 14.06 0.62
C LEU A 216 0.39 15.23 -0.35
N ALA A 217 1.09 15.11 -1.48
CA ALA A 217 0.84 15.94 -2.66
C ALA A 217 -0.04 15.16 -3.65
N TYR A 218 -0.91 15.85 -4.37
CA TYR A 218 -1.77 15.27 -5.40
C TYR A 218 -2.27 16.35 -6.36
N VAL A 219 -2.85 15.94 -7.47
CA VAL A 219 -3.57 16.79 -8.40
C VAL A 219 -5.07 16.69 -8.11
N SER A 220 -5.74 17.82 -7.97
CA SER A 220 -7.21 17.89 -7.88
C SER A 220 -7.78 18.67 -9.05
N PHE A 221 -8.90 18.18 -9.57
CA PHE A 221 -9.70 18.82 -10.60
C PHE A 221 -10.94 19.54 -10.05
N GLU A 222 -11.07 19.73 -8.73
CA GLU A 222 -12.23 20.42 -8.09
C GLU A 222 -12.52 21.80 -8.70
N SER A 223 -11.48 22.50 -9.20
CA SER A 223 -11.62 23.77 -9.90
C SER A 223 -11.83 23.65 -11.43
N ARG A 224 -12.21 22.47 -11.92
CA ARG A 224 -12.32 22.10 -13.36
C ARG A 224 -11.07 22.30 -14.20
N LYS A 225 -9.92 22.37 -13.52
CA LYS A 225 -8.58 22.42 -14.10
C LYS A 225 -7.61 21.70 -13.14
N PRO A 226 -6.51 21.14 -13.63
CA PRO A 226 -5.56 20.43 -12.78
C PRO A 226 -4.79 21.41 -11.89
N VAL A 227 -4.90 21.24 -10.57
CA VAL A 227 -4.18 22.02 -9.56
C VAL A 227 -3.45 21.07 -8.62
N VAL A 228 -2.17 21.34 -8.36
CA VAL A 228 -1.38 20.56 -7.41
C VAL A 228 -1.57 21.11 -6.01
N TYR A 229 -1.98 20.26 -5.09
CA TYR A 229 -2.13 20.56 -3.67
C TYR A 229 -1.09 19.79 -2.85
N ILE A 230 -0.73 20.36 -1.70
CA ILE A 230 -0.19 19.61 -0.56
C ILE A 230 -1.25 19.62 0.55
N HIS A 231 -1.48 18.45 1.14
CA HIS A 231 -2.47 18.21 2.18
C HIS A 231 -1.80 17.60 3.41
N GLU A 232 -1.88 18.32 4.53
CA GLU A 232 -1.42 17.86 5.83
C GLU A 232 -2.46 16.93 6.46
N LEU A 233 -2.06 15.69 6.76
CA LEU A 233 -3.02 14.64 7.11
C LEU A 233 -3.63 14.79 8.51
N MET A 234 -2.88 15.38 9.44
CA MET A 234 -3.33 15.55 10.83
C MET A 234 -4.29 16.73 10.99
N SER A 235 -3.99 17.87 10.35
CA SER A 235 -4.78 19.09 10.45
C SER A 235 -5.90 19.15 9.42
N GLY A 236 -5.81 18.38 8.34
CA GLY A 236 -6.67 18.50 7.16
C GLY A 236 -6.38 19.75 6.32
N HIS A 237 -5.33 20.51 6.67
CA HIS A 237 -5.00 21.75 5.96
C HIS A 237 -4.49 21.44 4.55
N ARG A 238 -5.06 22.14 3.56
CA ARG A 238 -4.75 21.99 2.14
C ARG A 238 -4.25 23.31 1.58
N ARG A 239 -3.16 23.26 0.81
CA ARG A 239 -2.61 24.45 0.15
C ARG A 239 -2.26 24.17 -1.29
N VAL A 240 -2.55 25.14 -2.15
CA VAL A 240 -2.17 25.13 -3.56
C VAL A 240 -0.66 25.29 -3.66
N VAL A 241 -0.03 24.48 -4.50
CA VAL A 241 1.42 24.56 -4.76
C VAL A 241 1.69 24.92 -6.20
N ALA A 242 1.00 24.31 -7.17
CA ALA A 242 1.09 24.66 -8.59
C ALA A 242 -0.30 24.88 -9.20
N ASN A 243 -0.48 26.03 -9.83
CA ASN A 243 -1.72 26.45 -10.50
C ASN A 243 -1.38 27.38 -11.68
N PHE A 244 -0.50 26.91 -12.55
CA PHE A 244 -0.09 27.64 -13.75
C PHE A 244 -1.06 27.39 -14.90
N PRO A 245 -1.08 28.23 -15.96
CA PRO A 245 -1.83 27.94 -17.17
C PRO A 245 -1.46 26.59 -17.78
N GLY A 246 -2.46 25.87 -18.29
CA GLY A 246 -2.28 24.53 -18.87
C GLY A 246 -2.32 23.40 -17.83
N ASN A 247 -1.57 22.33 -18.09
CA ASN A 247 -1.50 21.16 -17.24
C ASN A 247 -0.56 21.37 -16.05
N ASN A 248 -0.97 20.89 -14.86
CA ASN A 248 -0.17 20.84 -13.64
C ASN A 248 -0.33 19.44 -13.03
N SER A 249 0.65 18.56 -13.19
CA SER A 249 0.48 17.15 -12.82
C SER A 249 1.73 16.49 -12.24
N ALA A 250 1.57 15.25 -11.78
CA ALA A 250 2.63 14.35 -11.34
C ALA A 250 3.63 15.01 -10.35
N PRO A 251 3.16 15.46 -9.17
CA PRO A 251 4.05 15.97 -8.15
C PRO A 251 4.95 14.86 -7.60
N ALA A 252 6.21 15.18 -7.29
CA ALA A 252 7.13 14.32 -6.56
C ALA A 252 7.98 15.13 -5.59
N PHE A 253 8.04 14.69 -4.33
CA PHE A 253 8.88 15.33 -3.31
C PHE A 253 10.36 15.01 -3.52
N SER A 254 11.21 16.01 -3.29
CA SER A 254 12.63 15.75 -3.06
C SER A 254 12.83 14.98 -1.74
N PRO A 255 13.91 14.20 -1.59
CA PRO A 255 14.13 13.38 -0.38
C PRO A 255 14.22 14.18 0.93
N ASP A 256 14.67 15.43 0.84
CA ASP A 256 14.74 16.39 1.95
C ASP A 256 13.39 17.10 2.24
N GLY A 257 12.36 16.87 1.41
CA GLY A 257 11.04 17.49 1.52
C GLY A 257 10.99 18.99 1.23
N SER A 258 12.09 19.60 0.75
CA SER A 258 12.16 21.05 0.53
C SER A 258 11.59 21.49 -0.83
N ARG A 259 11.60 20.60 -1.83
CA ARG A 259 11.17 20.86 -3.20
C ARG A 259 10.13 19.86 -3.70
N LEU A 260 9.34 20.29 -4.68
CA LEU A 260 8.56 19.44 -5.56
C LEU A 260 9.14 19.49 -6.98
N ALA A 261 9.24 18.33 -7.63
CA ALA A 261 9.21 18.23 -9.07
C ALA A 261 7.75 18.12 -9.54
N VAL A 262 7.39 18.85 -10.59
CA VAL A 262 6.03 18.88 -11.14
C VAL A 262 6.09 18.93 -12.66
N ALA A 263 5.21 18.21 -13.35
CA ALA A 263 5.03 18.30 -14.79
C ALA A 263 4.10 19.48 -15.12
N LEU A 264 4.61 20.50 -15.82
CA LEU A 264 3.86 21.69 -16.21
C LEU A 264 3.90 21.89 -17.73
N SER A 265 2.78 22.35 -18.31
CA SER A 265 2.72 22.75 -19.73
C SER A 265 2.70 24.26 -19.97
N ARG A 266 3.07 25.05 -18.96
CA ARG A 266 2.97 26.52 -18.93
C ARG A 266 3.72 27.26 -20.05
N ASP A 267 4.83 26.70 -20.53
CA ASP A 267 5.73 27.34 -21.49
C ASP A 267 5.73 26.59 -22.85
N GLY A 268 4.66 25.84 -23.15
CA GLY A 268 4.54 24.99 -24.34
C GLY A 268 5.18 23.61 -24.17
N GLY A 269 4.41 22.56 -24.48
CA GLY A 269 4.77 21.16 -24.20
C GLY A 269 4.87 20.87 -22.69
N THR A 270 4.70 19.60 -22.30
CA THR A 270 4.81 19.22 -20.87
C THR A 270 6.27 19.01 -20.50
N GLN A 271 6.76 19.77 -19.52
CA GLN A 271 8.13 19.69 -19.01
C GLN A 271 8.15 19.58 -17.49
N ILE A 272 9.26 19.13 -16.93
CA ILE A 272 9.46 19.04 -15.49
C ILE A 272 9.98 20.38 -14.98
N TYR A 273 9.42 20.84 -13.87
CA TYR A 273 9.84 22.03 -13.14
C TYR A 273 10.11 21.66 -11.69
N LEU A 274 11.05 22.38 -11.08
CA LEU A 274 11.35 22.33 -9.66
C LEU A 274 10.81 23.57 -8.97
N MET A 275 10.15 23.39 -7.84
CA MET A 275 9.65 24.49 -7.01
C MET A 275 9.72 24.18 -5.53
N SER A 276 9.64 25.21 -4.69
CA SER A 276 9.56 25.02 -3.24
C SER A 276 8.29 24.26 -2.89
N THR A 277 8.36 23.36 -1.90
CA THR A 277 7.14 22.74 -1.37
C THR A 277 6.19 23.80 -0.87
N ARG A 278 6.63 24.98 -0.41
CA ARG A 278 5.77 26.09 0.06
C ARG A 278 5.03 26.83 -1.06
N GLY A 279 5.26 26.50 -2.33
CA GLY A 279 4.72 27.21 -3.49
C GLY A 279 5.66 28.30 -4.00
N GLY A 280 5.17 29.11 -4.93
CA GLY A 280 5.92 30.22 -5.53
C GLY A 280 6.46 29.91 -6.93
N SER A 281 7.62 30.47 -7.28
CA SER A 281 8.20 30.34 -8.61
C SER A 281 8.64 28.91 -8.93
N ALA A 282 8.36 28.47 -10.16
CA ALA A 282 8.79 27.19 -10.69
C ALA A 282 9.98 27.39 -11.64
N THR A 283 11.06 26.65 -11.43
CA THR A 283 12.27 26.66 -12.26
C THR A 283 12.24 25.49 -13.23
N ARG A 284 12.38 25.76 -14.53
CA ARG A 284 12.34 24.72 -15.57
C ARG A 284 13.53 23.77 -15.43
N PHE A 285 13.26 22.47 -15.34
CA PHE A 285 14.27 21.42 -15.19
C PHE A 285 14.55 20.68 -16.49
N THR A 286 13.53 20.39 -17.31
CA THR A 286 13.71 19.79 -18.64
C THR A 286 13.37 20.76 -19.76
N THR A 287 14.02 20.55 -20.90
CA THR A 287 13.80 21.28 -22.14
C THR A 287 13.70 20.31 -23.31
N GLY A 288 13.17 20.77 -24.44
CA GLY A 288 12.99 19.98 -25.66
C GLY A 288 11.52 19.85 -26.09
N ALA A 289 11.31 19.21 -27.24
CA ALA A 289 9.99 19.07 -27.86
C ALA A 289 9.16 17.90 -27.31
N GLY A 290 9.80 16.86 -26.76
CA GLY A 290 9.10 15.73 -26.17
C GLY A 290 8.41 16.08 -24.85
N ILE A 291 7.35 15.34 -24.53
CA ILE A 291 6.69 15.33 -23.23
C ILE A 291 7.70 14.78 -22.20
N ASN A 292 7.82 15.46 -21.06
CA ASN A 292 8.57 15.01 -19.89
C ASN A 292 7.65 15.08 -18.67
N THR A 293 7.33 13.94 -18.08
CA THR A 293 6.33 13.80 -17.01
C THR A 293 6.72 12.70 -16.03
N GLU A 294 5.91 12.50 -14.98
CA GLU A 294 6.11 11.48 -13.94
C GLU A 294 7.52 11.54 -13.32
N PRO A 295 7.96 12.71 -12.82
CA PRO A 295 9.26 12.81 -12.17
C PRO A 295 9.29 11.97 -10.88
N VAL A 296 10.45 11.40 -10.55
CA VAL A 296 10.76 10.84 -9.24
C VAL A 296 12.22 11.15 -8.91
N PHE A 297 12.48 11.62 -7.70
CA PHE A 297 13.85 11.86 -7.23
C PHE A 297 14.54 10.53 -6.88
N SER A 298 15.84 10.43 -7.12
CA SER A 298 16.65 9.40 -6.47
C SER A 298 16.72 9.64 -4.95
N PRO A 299 16.88 8.59 -4.12
CA PRO A 299 16.92 8.74 -2.66
C PRO A 299 18.04 9.67 -2.15
N ASP A 300 19.16 9.75 -2.88
CA ASP A 300 20.27 10.67 -2.60
C ASP A 300 20.03 12.11 -3.09
N GLY A 301 18.93 12.36 -3.80
CA GLY A 301 18.58 13.66 -4.37
C GLY A 301 19.46 14.12 -5.54
N ALA A 302 20.36 13.27 -6.05
CA ALA A 302 21.31 13.63 -7.11
C ALA A 302 20.68 13.57 -8.51
N TRP A 303 19.62 12.79 -8.69
CA TRP A 303 18.98 12.54 -9.98
C TRP A 303 17.47 12.71 -9.91
N ILE A 304 16.87 13.05 -11.06
CA ILE A 304 15.44 12.91 -11.29
C ILE A 304 15.25 11.96 -12.45
N TYR A 305 14.52 10.87 -12.19
CA TYR A 305 14.02 9.95 -13.21
C TYR A 305 12.66 10.44 -13.69
N PHE A 306 12.33 10.24 -14.96
CA PHE A 306 11.08 10.71 -15.54
C PHE A 306 10.76 9.99 -16.84
N THR A 307 9.48 9.99 -17.18
CA THR A 307 8.97 9.47 -18.46
C THR A 307 9.16 10.54 -19.56
N SER A 308 9.68 10.13 -20.71
CA SER A 308 9.75 10.97 -21.90
C SER A 308 9.55 10.21 -23.21
N ASP A 309 8.83 10.83 -24.14
CA ASP A 309 8.59 10.35 -25.51
C ASP A 309 9.59 10.91 -26.54
N ARG A 310 10.66 11.59 -26.08
CA ARG A 310 11.64 12.27 -26.97
C ARG A 310 12.30 11.37 -28.02
N GLY A 311 12.25 10.05 -27.83
CA GLY A 311 12.78 9.04 -28.75
C GLY A 311 11.69 8.28 -29.53
N GLY A 312 10.47 8.80 -29.60
CA GLY A 312 9.30 8.14 -30.18
C GLY A 312 8.35 7.63 -29.09
N ASN A 313 8.53 6.38 -28.64
CA ASN A 313 7.70 5.81 -27.58
C ASN A 313 8.13 6.31 -26.19
N PRO A 314 7.19 6.44 -25.21
CA PRO A 314 7.51 6.74 -23.82
C PRO A 314 8.52 5.75 -23.22
N GLN A 315 9.56 6.31 -22.63
CA GLN A 315 10.65 5.60 -21.98
C GLN A 315 11.10 6.39 -20.75
N ILE A 316 11.78 5.72 -19.83
CA ILE A 316 12.30 6.37 -18.62
C ILE A 316 13.69 6.91 -18.90
N TYR A 317 13.91 8.16 -18.52
CA TYR A 317 15.17 8.89 -18.57
C TYR A 317 15.55 9.33 -17.16
N ARG A 318 16.82 9.69 -16.96
CA ARG A 318 17.28 10.41 -15.78
C ARG A 318 18.09 11.63 -16.15
N LYS A 319 18.07 12.66 -15.31
CA LYS A 319 18.89 13.88 -15.46
C LYS A 319 19.47 14.28 -14.10
N PRO A 320 20.73 14.73 -14.02
CA PRO A 320 21.29 15.19 -12.76
C PRO A 320 20.57 16.44 -12.27
N VAL A 321 20.33 16.53 -10.95
CA VAL A 321 19.74 17.70 -10.30
C VAL A 321 20.68 18.90 -10.39
N SER A 322 22.00 18.66 -10.40
CA SER A 322 23.03 19.69 -10.61
C SER A 322 23.07 20.28 -12.03
N GLY A 323 22.33 19.70 -12.98
CA GLY A 323 22.31 20.12 -14.38
C GLY A 323 22.98 19.13 -15.34
N GLY A 324 22.98 19.44 -16.63
CA GLY A 324 23.52 18.56 -17.68
C GLY A 324 22.45 17.85 -18.53
N LYS A 325 22.88 16.88 -19.33
CA LYS A 325 22.03 16.15 -20.28
C LYS A 325 21.25 15.04 -19.61
N ALA A 326 20.05 14.76 -20.13
CA ALA A 326 19.29 13.57 -19.74
C ALA A 326 19.80 12.34 -20.49
N SER A 327 19.79 11.18 -19.83
CA SER A 327 20.17 9.88 -20.38
C SER A 327 19.02 8.89 -20.24
N ARG A 328 18.78 8.07 -21.27
CA ARG A 328 17.77 7.00 -21.23
C ARG A 328 18.19 5.89 -20.25
N VAL A 329 17.22 5.31 -19.55
CA VAL A 329 17.41 4.26 -18.53
C VAL A 329 16.83 2.92 -19.02
N THR A 330 15.66 2.93 -19.65
CA THR A 330 14.97 1.70 -20.08
C THR A 330 15.25 1.39 -21.56
N PHE A 331 15.86 0.24 -21.85
CA PHE A 331 16.20 -0.17 -23.22
C PHE A 331 15.59 -1.52 -23.63
N SER A 332 15.24 -2.36 -22.65
CA SER A 332 14.79 -3.74 -22.87
C SER A 332 13.29 -3.86 -23.20
N VAL A 333 12.55 -2.75 -23.24
CA VAL A 333 11.11 -2.72 -23.53
C VAL A 333 10.75 -1.61 -24.52
N GLY A 334 9.69 -1.83 -25.30
CA GLY A 334 9.21 -0.87 -26.29
C GLY A 334 8.47 0.35 -25.71
N TYR A 335 8.04 0.27 -24.45
CA TYR A 335 7.29 1.30 -23.72
C TYR A 335 7.53 1.15 -22.22
N ALA A 336 7.89 2.24 -21.53
CA ALA A 336 8.11 2.29 -20.09
C ALA A 336 7.65 3.62 -19.50
N VAL A 337 6.80 3.58 -18.47
CA VAL A 337 6.22 4.76 -17.80
C VAL A 337 6.09 4.55 -16.29
N SER A 338 5.68 5.58 -15.56
CA SER A 338 5.41 5.58 -14.12
C SER A 338 6.61 5.03 -13.29
N PRO A 339 7.79 5.68 -13.38
CA PRO A 339 8.98 5.24 -12.65
C PRO A 339 8.79 5.35 -11.13
N ALA A 340 9.23 4.33 -10.40
CA ALA A 340 9.34 4.31 -8.95
C ALA A 340 10.70 3.74 -8.54
N LEU A 341 11.50 4.51 -7.79
CA LEU A 341 12.82 4.09 -7.31
C LEU A 341 12.68 3.34 -5.98
N SER A 342 13.47 2.28 -5.79
CA SER A 342 13.59 1.65 -4.48
C SER A 342 14.23 2.61 -3.48
N PRO A 343 13.94 2.48 -2.17
CA PRO A 343 14.48 3.36 -1.14
C PRO A 343 16.01 3.40 -1.07
N ASP A 344 16.69 2.33 -1.51
CA ASP A 344 18.15 2.23 -1.58
C ASP A 344 18.74 2.73 -2.92
N GLY A 345 17.89 3.11 -3.87
CA GLY A 345 18.27 3.64 -5.18
C GLY A 345 18.81 2.61 -6.17
N LYS A 346 18.74 1.30 -5.85
CA LYS A 346 19.33 0.24 -6.68
C LYS A 346 18.38 -0.34 -7.72
N LYS A 347 17.07 -0.26 -7.50
CA LYS A 347 16.04 -0.80 -8.38
C LYS A 347 15.09 0.28 -8.86
N LEU A 348 14.59 0.12 -10.08
CA LEU A 348 13.54 0.93 -10.68
C LEU A 348 12.36 0.01 -11.01
N ALA A 349 11.23 0.20 -10.33
CA ALA A 349 9.96 -0.34 -10.74
C ALA A 349 9.31 0.60 -11.76
N TYR A 350 8.60 0.04 -12.74
CA TYR A 350 7.91 0.82 -13.76
C TYR A 350 6.84 -0.01 -14.46
N ILE A 351 5.93 0.67 -15.17
CA ILE A 351 4.95 0.01 -16.03
C ILE A 351 5.55 -0.20 -17.41
N ALA A 352 5.69 -1.47 -17.81
CA ALA A 352 6.09 -1.87 -19.15
C ALA A 352 4.87 -2.30 -19.97
N ARG A 353 4.87 -1.98 -21.26
CA ARG A 353 3.92 -2.60 -22.21
C ARG A 353 4.55 -3.81 -22.88
N SER A 354 3.93 -4.97 -22.73
CA SER A 354 4.30 -6.22 -23.41
C SER A 354 3.11 -6.75 -24.22
N ARG A 355 3.28 -7.87 -24.96
CA ARG A 355 2.17 -8.49 -25.75
C ARG A 355 0.95 -8.86 -24.88
N GLY A 356 1.12 -8.98 -23.56
CA GLY A 356 0.07 -9.35 -22.61
C GLY A 356 -0.65 -8.17 -21.94
N GLY A 357 -0.20 -6.92 -22.12
CA GLY A 357 -0.79 -5.73 -21.48
C GLY A 357 0.24 -4.84 -20.79
N PHE A 358 -0.20 -4.16 -19.74
CA PHE A 358 0.63 -3.34 -18.86
C PHE A 358 0.98 -4.12 -17.60
N GLN A 359 2.27 -4.27 -17.34
CA GLN A 359 2.83 -5.07 -16.25
C GLN A 359 3.80 -4.24 -15.43
N VAL A 360 3.91 -4.55 -14.14
CA VAL A 360 4.99 -4.02 -13.29
C VAL A 360 6.27 -4.77 -13.62
N ASN A 361 7.28 -4.02 -14.02
CA ASN A 361 8.63 -4.49 -14.24
C ASN A 361 9.57 -3.91 -13.20
N VAL A 362 10.62 -4.65 -12.87
CA VAL A 362 11.72 -4.20 -12.00
C VAL A 362 13.03 -4.31 -12.77
N LEU A 363 13.71 -3.17 -12.89
CA LEU A 363 15.05 -3.04 -13.44
C LEU A 363 16.06 -2.86 -12.31
N ASP A 364 17.06 -3.73 -12.25
CA ASP A 364 18.27 -3.51 -11.45
C ASP A 364 19.18 -2.50 -12.16
N LEU A 365 19.44 -1.37 -11.52
CA LEU A 365 20.12 -0.23 -12.14
C LEU A 365 21.63 -0.43 -12.32
N ALA A 366 22.23 -1.41 -11.64
CA ALA A 366 23.65 -1.71 -11.74
C ALA A 366 23.94 -2.72 -12.87
N SER A 367 23.18 -3.80 -12.90
CA SER A 367 23.35 -4.90 -13.88
C SER A 367 22.58 -4.67 -15.18
N GLY A 368 21.52 -3.86 -15.16
CA GLY A 368 20.60 -3.70 -16.29
C GLY A 368 19.60 -4.85 -16.44
N SER A 369 19.58 -5.81 -15.50
CA SER A 369 18.63 -6.93 -15.50
C SER A 369 17.20 -6.42 -15.31
N ASN A 370 16.28 -6.85 -16.18
CA ASN A 370 14.88 -6.46 -16.16
C ASN A 370 13.98 -7.69 -16.13
N MET A 371 12.99 -7.70 -15.25
CA MET A 371 11.96 -8.75 -15.20
C MET A 371 10.58 -8.17 -14.92
N ALA A 372 9.54 -8.80 -15.47
CA ALA A 372 8.17 -8.58 -15.00
C ALA A 372 7.99 -9.28 -13.65
N VAL A 373 7.44 -8.58 -12.67
CA VAL A 373 7.17 -9.12 -11.33
C VAL A 373 5.68 -9.38 -11.08
N THR A 374 4.85 -9.12 -12.09
CA THR A 374 3.40 -9.37 -12.06
C THR A 374 2.95 -10.18 -13.26
N LYS A 375 1.85 -10.93 -13.10
CA LYS A 375 1.19 -11.71 -14.16
C LYS A 375 -0.08 -11.04 -14.70
N THR A 376 -0.51 -9.96 -14.08
CA THR A 376 -1.69 -9.17 -14.47
C THR A 376 -1.39 -8.33 -15.72
N SER A 377 -2.40 -7.69 -16.31
CA SER A 377 -2.32 -7.03 -17.63
C SER A 377 -2.83 -5.59 -17.67
N GLY A 378 -3.34 -5.09 -16.55
CA GLY A 378 -3.87 -3.73 -16.41
C GLY A 378 -3.17 -2.96 -15.29
N ASP A 379 -1.87 -3.20 -15.12
CA ASP A 379 -1.13 -2.70 -13.97
C ASP A 379 -0.77 -1.22 -14.15
N GLU A 380 -0.86 -0.48 -13.06
CA GLU A 380 -0.55 0.94 -13.03
C GLU A 380 0.03 1.39 -11.69
N SER A 381 0.78 2.50 -11.74
CA SER A 381 1.27 3.25 -10.57
C SER A 381 1.96 2.37 -9.51
N PRO A 382 3.09 1.72 -9.86
CA PRO A 382 3.85 0.93 -8.90
C PRO A 382 4.50 1.85 -7.85
N SER A 383 4.55 1.41 -6.59
CA SER A 383 5.20 2.14 -5.51
C SER A 383 5.86 1.17 -4.53
N PHE A 384 7.15 1.37 -4.25
CA PHE A 384 7.93 0.52 -3.36
C PHE A 384 7.55 0.72 -1.89
N SER A 385 7.53 -0.38 -1.13
CA SER A 385 7.54 -0.33 0.33
C SER A 385 8.81 0.37 0.85
N PRO A 386 8.79 0.93 2.07
CA PRO A 386 9.95 1.60 2.68
C PRO A 386 11.22 0.77 2.82
N ASN A 387 11.11 -0.56 2.79
CA ASN A 387 12.25 -1.48 2.82
C ASN A 387 12.66 -1.98 1.42
N GLY A 388 11.93 -1.62 0.37
CA GLY A 388 12.21 -1.96 -1.03
C GLY A 388 11.90 -3.41 -1.43
N GLU A 389 11.26 -4.19 -0.56
CA GLU A 389 10.99 -5.61 -0.81
C GLU A 389 9.64 -5.88 -1.46
N LEU A 390 8.66 -5.00 -1.24
CA LEU A 390 7.32 -5.09 -1.81
C LEU A 390 7.03 -3.89 -2.71
N ILE A 391 6.12 -4.09 -3.65
CA ILE A 391 5.60 -3.07 -4.54
C ILE A 391 4.08 -3.13 -4.47
N VAL A 392 3.44 -2.03 -4.07
CA VAL A 392 1.99 -1.86 -4.24
C VAL A 392 1.72 -1.31 -5.63
N TYR A 393 0.64 -1.77 -6.26
CA TYR A 393 0.19 -1.29 -7.56
C TYR A 393 -1.33 -1.46 -7.67
N ALA A 394 -1.95 -0.74 -8.62
CA ALA A 394 -3.34 -0.98 -8.98
C ALA A 394 -3.41 -1.86 -10.23
N THR A 395 -4.41 -2.72 -10.31
CA THR A 395 -4.68 -3.55 -11.48
C THR A 395 -6.18 -3.76 -11.67
N VAL A 396 -6.57 -4.42 -12.75
CA VAL A 396 -7.98 -4.68 -13.07
C VAL A 396 -8.36 -6.10 -12.67
N SER A 397 -9.44 -6.23 -11.88
CA SER A 397 -10.12 -7.50 -11.62
C SER A 397 -11.56 -7.41 -12.12
N GLY A 398 -11.86 -8.15 -13.20
CA GLY A 398 -13.13 -8.01 -13.91
C GLY A 398 -13.28 -6.61 -14.53
N ARG A 399 -14.16 -5.78 -13.95
CA ARG A 399 -14.38 -4.38 -14.38
C ARG A 399 -13.93 -3.35 -13.34
N GLN A 400 -13.36 -3.78 -12.22
CA GLN A 400 -12.99 -2.91 -11.11
C GLN A 400 -11.48 -2.80 -10.99
N GLY A 401 -10.99 -1.60 -10.70
CA GLY A 401 -9.65 -1.37 -10.23
C GLY A 401 -9.51 -1.89 -8.80
N VAL A 402 -8.45 -2.67 -8.54
CA VAL A 402 -8.14 -3.26 -7.23
C VAL A 402 -6.69 -2.99 -6.88
N LEU A 403 -6.40 -2.97 -5.58
CA LEU A 403 -5.04 -2.92 -5.08
C LEU A 403 -4.43 -4.32 -5.09
N ALA A 404 -3.15 -4.38 -5.45
CA ALA A 404 -2.35 -5.58 -5.39
C ALA A 404 -0.95 -5.26 -4.88
N MET A 405 -0.26 -6.29 -4.40
CA MET A 405 1.15 -6.25 -4.05
C MET A 405 1.90 -7.34 -4.80
N ALA A 406 3.16 -7.06 -5.11
CA ALA A 406 4.12 -8.05 -5.56
C ALA A 406 5.43 -7.87 -4.80
N SER A 407 6.18 -8.96 -4.61
CA SER A 407 7.56 -8.84 -4.17
C SER A 407 8.42 -8.28 -5.31
N ALA A 408 9.44 -7.49 -4.97
CA ALA A 408 10.33 -6.87 -5.94
C ALA A 408 11.19 -7.87 -6.74
N ASP A 409 11.24 -9.14 -6.31
CA ASP A 409 11.90 -10.27 -6.99
C ASP A 409 10.92 -11.14 -7.79
N GLY A 410 9.62 -10.81 -7.82
CA GLY A 410 8.59 -11.54 -8.55
C GLY A 410 8.20 -12.91 -7.97
N SER A 411 8.72 -13.27 -6.80
CA SER A 411 8.43 -14.55 -6.12
C SER A 411 6.99 -14.67 -5.62
N MET A 412 6.34 -13.55 -5.33
CA MET A 412 5.00 -13.51 -4.74
C MET A 412 4.18 -12.35 -5.30
N SER A 413 2.89 -12.60 -5.50
CA SER A 413 1.91 -11.54 -5.70
C SER A 413 0.63 -11.84 -4.91
N SER A 414 -0.05 -10.81 -4.45
CA SER A 414 -1.32 -10.95 -3.75
C SER A 414 -2.24 -9.78 -4.05
N ARG A 415 -3.54 -10.03 -4.04
CA ARG A 415 -4.53 -8.95 -4.13
C ARG A 415 -4.89 -8.50 -2.72
N LEU A 416 -4.98 -7.18 -2.55
CA LEU A 416 -5.53 -6.61 -1.33
C LEU A 416 -7.05 -6.58 -1.40
N ARG A 417 -7.67 -6.68 -0.22
CA ARG A 417 -9.11 -6.52 -0.10
C ARG A 417 -9.52 -5.14 -0.59
N SER A 418 -10.56 -5.08 -1.41
CA SER A 418 -11.20 -3.82 -1.80
C SER A 418 -12.54 -3.71 -1.10
N CYS A 419 -12.74 -2.63 -0.32
CA CYS A 419 -14.02 -2.33 0.34
C CYS A 419 -15.05 -1.70 -0.62
N GLY A 420 -14.87 -1.86 -1.93
CA GLY A 420 -15.77 -1.40 -2.98
C GLY A 420 -15.39 -0.03 -3.57
N GLY A 421 -15.72 0.15 -4.85
CA GLY A 421 -15.20 1.24 -5.70
C GLY A 421 -14.03 0.78 -6.55
N SER A 422 -13.75 1.50 -7.63
CA SER A 422 -12.62 1.22 -8.51
C SER A 422 -11.39 1.98 -7.99
N ILE A 423 -10.38 1.25 -7.53
CA ILE A 423 -9.15 1.81 -6.94
C ILE A 423 -8.10 2.02 -8.03
N ARG A 424 -7.37 3.14 -7.93
CA ARG A 424 -6.28 3.54 -8.82
C ARG A 424 -5.16 4.25 -8.05
N GLU A 425 -4.01 4.35 -8.69
CA GLU A 425 -2.89 5.22 -8.31
C GLU A 425 -2.44 5.10 -6.83
N PRO A 426 -2.06 3.91 -6.35
CA PRO A 426 -1.53 3.78 -5.01
C PRO A 426 -0.14 4.41 -4.86
N ALA A 427 0.13 4.88 -3.65
CA ALA A 427 1.44 5.35 -3.22
C ALA A 427 1.73 4.80 -1.82
N TRP A 428 2.84 4.08 -1.68
CA TRP A 428 3.30 3.59 -0.40
C TRP A 428 4.00 4.71 0.37
N GLY A 429 3.58 4.93 1.61
CA GLY A 429 4.14 5.94 2.51
C GLY A 429 5.40 5.44 3.23
N PRO A 430 6.17 6.35 3.84
CA PRO A 430 7.32 5.98 4.65
C PRO A 430 6.91 5.20 5.91
N LEU A 431 7.90 4.64 6.61
CA LEU A 431 7.66 4.09 7.95
C LEU A 431 7.13 5.17 8.88
N ILE A 432 6.14 4.81 9.70
CA ILE A 432 5.66 5.68 10.77
C ILE A 432 6.71 5.60 11.89
N ARG A 433 7.31 6.75 12.23
CA ARG A 433 8.26 6.86 13.34
C ARG A 433 7.57 7.23 14.65
#